data_AF-A0A1Y6LG13-F1
#
_entry.id   AF-A0A1Y6LG13-F1
#
_cell.length_a   1.000
_cell.length_b   1.000
_cell.length_c   1.000
_cell.angle_alpha   90.00
_cell.angle_beta   90.00
_cell.angle_gamma   90.00
#
_symmetry.space_group_name_H-M   'P 1'
#
loop_
_entity.id
_entity.type
_entity.pdbx_description
1 polymer ?
#
loop_
_entity_poly.entity_id
_entity_poly.type
_entity_poly.pdbx_seq_one_letter_code
_entity_poly.pdbx_strand_id
1 'polypeptide(L)'
;MNELLLSMQWVLYAARPLRVEEYYFAIINGLRMEDREAESLGPCEPGEVTIDDMKRFVTSSSKGLVETAGSEPETVQFIHESVRDFLCKFGSLGDLWPEAGDQLAKSSGHDRLKDCCHKYLITSYQYPWFRQWPNRTNEAELLRSQFPFLEYATQCILLHADKAAVTIEQRTFLSKLALSDWIHASDAVKRDGGLRHGENASLLSYRAQRNLDHLLTDINHTDPWQHFPQERYQYAPLVAFAYGCREALQALMPDVEAQVMRICRQARTSAEQVATASPYALSNNTTILLSGPLRPIWHYTNTAGRAHLTSRLEMRRPYYEASKILRISS
;
A
#
# COMPACT_ATOMS: atom_id res chain seq x y z
N MET A 1 11.70 -30.49 -3.01
CA MET A 1 10.88 -30.06 -4.17
C MET A 1 10.34 -28.64 -4.03
N ASN A 2 10.53 -28.00 -2.86
CA ASN A 2 9.82 -26.77 -2.50
C ASN A 2 10.64 -25.47 -2.68
N GLU A 3 11.97 -25.53 -2.52
CA GLU A 3 12.86 -24.37 -2.71
C GLU A 3 12.77 -23.74 -4.10
N LEU A 4 12.83 -24.57 -5.16
CA LEU A 4 12.79 -24.07 -6.54
C LEU A 4 11.47 -23.38 -6.85
N LEU A 5 10.34 -24.00 -6.47
CA LEU A 5 9.01 -23.40 -6.67
C LEU A 5 8.88 -22.07 -5.93
N LEU A 6 9.29 -22.02 -4.66
CA LEU A 6 9.32 -20.78 -3.88
C LEU A 6 10.23 -19.73 -4.51
N SER A 7 11.40 -20.14 -5.02
CA SER A 7 12.34 -19.25 -5.72
C SER A 7 11.66 -18.62 -6.93
N MET A 8 11.01 -19.43 -7.76
CA MET A 8 10.28 -18.96 -8.93
C MET A 8 9.14 -18.01 -8.51
N GLN A 9 8.32 -18.40 -7.55
CA GLN A 9 7.19 -17.58 -7.09
C GLN A 9 7.65 -16.24 -6.47
N TRP A 10 8.70 -16.25 -5.64
CA TRP A 10 9.12 -15.05 -4.91
C TRP A 10 9.74 -14.03 -5.87
N VAL A 11 10.58 -14.48 -6.80
CA VAL A 11 11.18 -13.58 -7.81
C VAL A 11 10.15 -13.10 -8.84
N LEU A 12 9.16 -13.94 -9.15
CA LEU A 12 8.11 -13.59 -10.11
C LEU A 12 7.11 -12.58 -9.53
N TYR A 13 6.67 -12.77 -8.29
CA TYR A 13 5.55 -12.03 -7.68
C TYR A 13 5.97 -10.99 -6.65
N ALA A 14 7.26 -10.83 -6.36
CA ALA A 14 7.71 -9.78 -5.46
C ALA A 14 7.33 -8.38 -5.99
N ALA A 15 6.98 -7.50 -5.06
CA ALA A 15 6.57 -6.11 -5.32
C ALA A 15 7.71 -5.24 -5.89
N ARG A 16 8.93 -5.62 -5.53
CA ARG A 16 10.21 -5.10 -6.02
C ARG A 16 11.22 -6.25 -5.95
N PRO A 17 12.35 -6.17 -6.66
CA PRO A 17 13.46 -7.10 -6.45
C PRO A 17 13.78 -7.23 -4.96
N LEU A 18 13.86 -8.47 -4.48
CA LEU A 18 14.25 -8.78 -3.11
C LEU A 18 15.76 -8.56 -3.00
N ARG A 19 16.21 -7.99 -1.88
CA ARG A 19 17.63 -8.04 -1.52
C ARG A 19 18.06 -9.47 -1.28
N VAL A 20 19.35 -9.77 -1.40
CA VAL A 20 19.87 -11.14 -1.21
C VAL A 20 19.46 -11.72 0.15
N GLU A 21 19.54 -10.91 1.21
CA GLU A 21 19.14 -11.29 2.56
C GLU A 21 17.62 -11.48 2.66
N GLU A 22 16.84 -10.55 2.08
CA GLU A 22 15.38 -10.67 2.03
C GLU A 22 14.95 -11.96 1.32
N TYR A 23 15.59 -12.31 0.20
CA TYR A 23 15.32 -13.53 -0.53
C TYR A 23 15.62 -14.76 0.32
N TYR A 24 16.81 -14.83 0.93
CA TYR A 24 17.21 -15.96 1.77
C TYR A 24 16.18 -16.20 2.88
N PHE A 25 15.91 -15.18 3.70
CA PHE A 25 14.97 -15.31 4.82
C PHE A 25 13.53 -15.55 4.36
N ALA A 26 13.09 -14.99 3.23
CA ALA A 26 11.76 -15.25 2.68
C ALA A 26 11.58 -16.70 2.22
N ILE A 27 12.59 -17.29 1.56
CA ILE A 27 12.53 -18.69 1.11
C ILE A 27 12.53 -19.62 2.33
N ILE A 28 13.46 -19.43 3.26
CA ILE A 28 13.53 -20.27 4.47
C ILE A 28 12.24 -20.16 5.30
N ASN A 29 11.67 -18.96 5.42
CA ASN A 29 10.37 -18.77 6.09
C ASN A 29 9.25 -19.50 5.34
N GLY A 30 9.21 -19.39 4.01
CA GLY A 30 8.25 -20.08 3.16
C GLY A 30 8.30 -21.60 3.30
N LEU A 31 9.51 -22.18 3.36
CA LEU A 31 9.70 -23.63 3.57
C LEU A 31 9.17 -24.08 4.94
N ARG A 32 9.46 -23.32 5.99
CA ARG A 32 9.02 -23.62 7.36
C ARG A 32 7.50 -23.49 7.54
N MET A 33 6.81 -22.71 6.71
CA MET A 33 5.35 -22.62 6.78
C MET A 33 4.65 -23.91 6.37
N GLU A 34 5.28 -24.74 5.55
CA GLU A 34 4.72 -26.03 5.13
C GLU A 34 4.98 -27.15 6.12
N ASP A 35 6.02 -26.99 6.94
CA ASP A 35 6.35 -27.93 8.00
C ASP A 35 5.72 -27.46 9.32
N ARG A 36 4.66 -28.16 9.75
CA ARG A 36 3.95 -27.81 11.00
C ARG A 36 4.80 -28.01 12.25
N GLU A 37 5.85 -28.81 12.18
CA GLU A 37 6.76 -29.09 13.29
C GLU A 37 7.95 -28.12 13.29
N ALA A 38 8.15 -27.37 12.21
CA ALA A 38 9.25 -26.43 12.11
C ALA A 38 9.08 -25.24 13.06
N GLU A 39 10.13 -24.97 13.83
CA GLU A 39 10.24 -23.77 14.63
C GLU A 39 10.26 -22.53 13.72
N SER A 40 9.66 -21.44 14.23
CA SER A 40 9.65 -20.16 13.50
C SER A 40 11.06 -19.57 13.46
N LEU A 41 11.37 -18.81 12.40
CA LEU A 41 12.67 -18.16 12.25
C LEU A 41 12.90 -17.11 13.35
N GLY A 42 13.89 -17.35 14.19
CA GLY A 42 14.35 -16.36 15.17
C GLY A 42 15.11 -15.18 14.51
N PRO A 43 15.64 -14.27 15.34
CA PRO A 43 16.53 -13.21 14.89
C PRO A 43 17.78 -13.83 14.26
N CYS A 44 18.28 -13.22 13.20
CA CYS A 44 19.56 -13.58 12.61
C CYS A 44 20.67 -13.23 13.60
N GLU A 45 21.43 -14.24 14.02
CA GLU A 45 22.59 -14.03 14.88
C GLU A 45 23.81 -13.63 14.04
N PRO A 46 24.63 -12.67 14.48
CA PRO A 46 25.85 -12.29 13.77
C PRO A 46 26.78 -13.49 13.57
N GLY A 47 27.12 -13.79 12.31
CA GLY A 47 28.03 -14.87 11.94
C GLY A 47 27.38 -16.26 11.78
N GLU A 48 26.06 -16.39 11.96
CA GLU A 48 25.33 -17.64 11.68
C GLU A 48 25.34 -17.98 10.19
N VAL A 49 25.11 -16.97 9.34
CA VAL A 49 25.10 -17.10 7.88
C VAL A 49 25.74 -15.86 7.26
N THR A 50 26.67 -16.06 6.32
CA THR A 50 27.34 -14.95 5.63
C THR A 50 26.56 -14.52 4.38
N ILE A 51 26.82 -13.29 3.90
CA ILE A 51 26.27 -12.84 2.62
C ILE A 51 26.66 -13.78 1.47
N ASP A 52 27.89 -14.29 1.45
CA ASP A 52 28.33 -15.24 0.41
C ASP A 52 27.57 -16.56 0.47
N ASP A 53 27.22 -17.05 1.66
CA ASP A 53 26.35 -18.23 1.82
C ASP A 53 24.96 -17.95 1.26
N MET A 54 24.40 -16.76 1.50
CA MET A 54 23.10 -16.36 0.95
C MET A 54 23.16 -16.25 -0.58
N LYS A 55 24.23 -15.68 -1.16
CA LYS A 55 24.44 -15.63 -2.62
C LYS A 55 24.52 -17.02 -3.23
N ARG A 56 25.25 -17.95 -2.58
CA ARG A 56 25.29 -19.36 -2.99
C ARG A 56 23.91 -20.02 -2.91
N PHE A 57 23.14 -19.68 -1.87
CA PHE A 57 21.77 -20.16 -1.70
C PHE A 57 20.84 -19.69 -2.82
N VAL A 58 20.98 -18.45 -3.32
CA VAL A 58 20.21 -17.96 -4.49
C VAL A 58 20.38 -18.91 -5.67
N THR A 59 21.61 -19.25 -6.04
CA THR A 59 21.90 -20.13 -7.18
C THR A 59 21.42 -21.57 -6.92
N SER A 60 21.65 -22.10 -5.72
CA SER A 60 21.34 -23.51 -5.41
C SER A 60 19.83 -23.78 -5.28
N SER A 61 19.08 -22.85 -4.68
CA SER A 61 17.62 -22.91 -4.51
C SER A 61 16.88 -22.74 -5.84
N SER A 62 17.35 -21.82 -6.69
CA SER A 62 16.75 -21.53 -8.00
C SER A 62 17.23 -22.42 -9.15
N LYS A 63 18.17 -23.35 -8.88
CA LYS A 63 18.85 -24.17 -9.91
C LYS A 63 19.50 -23.32 -11.01
N GLY A 64 20.01 -22.15 -10.64
CA GLY A 64 20.70 -21.22 -11.56
C GLY A 64 19.79 -20.39 -12.45
N LEU A 65 18.47 -20.39 -12.23
CA LEU A 65 17.53 -19.55 -12.97
C LEU A 65 17.45 -18.11 -12.42
N VAL A 66 17.96 -17.90 -11.20
CA VAL A 66 18.01 -16.61 -10.52
C VAL A 66 19.47 -16.28 -10.21
N GLU A 67 19.83 -15.02 -10.40
CA GLU A 67 21.14 -14.47 -10.09
C GLU A 67 21.04 -13.28 -9.13
N THR A 68 22.19 -12.89 -8.60
CA THR A 68 22.38 -11.65 -7.83
C THR A 68 22.87 -10.54 -8.74
N ALA A 69 22.27 -9.35 -8.64
CA ALA A 69 22.55 -8.22 -9.50
C ALA A 69 22.51 -6.88 -8.77
N GLY A 70 23.15 -5.89 -9.39
CA GLY A 70 23.24 -4.51 -8.90
C GLY A 70 24.44 -4.25 -8.00
N SER A 71 24.42 -3.08 -7.36
CA SER A 71 25.40 -2.66 -6.34
C SER A 71 24.72 -2.57 -4.98
N GLU A 72 25.51 -2.70 -3.91
CA GLU A 72 25.03 -2.79 -2.53
C GLU A 72 23.84 -1.86 -2.17
N PRO A 73 22.73 -2.41 -1.62
CA PRO A 73 22.47 -3.84 -1.43
C PRO A 73 22.12 -4.53 -2.75
N GLU A 74 22.79 -5.65 -3.02
CA GLU A 74 22.48 -6.49 -4.19
C GLU A 74 21.06 -7.07 -4.11
N THR A 75 20.45 -7.28 -5.27
CA THR A 75 19.09 -7.82 -5.39
C THR A 75 19.07 -9.09 -6.24
N VAL A 76 18.03 -9.88 -6.08
CA VAL A 76 17.82 -11.10 -6.87
C VAL A 76 16.93 -10.84 -8.07
N GLN A 77 17.29 -11.41 -9.22
CA GLN A 77 16.52 -11.32 -10.46
C GLN A 77 16.66 -12.60 -11.28
N PHE A 78 15.77 -12.82 -12.25
CA PHE A 78 15.98 -13.87 -13.24
C PHE A 78 17.22 -13.58 -14.08
N ILE A 79 17.98 -14.61 -14.43
CA ILE A 79 19.17 -14.50 -15.30
C ILE A 79 18.85 -13.91 -16.68
N HIS A 80 17.59 -14.00 -17.12
CA HIS A 80 17.14 -13.44 -18.38
C HIS A 80 15.63 -13.17 -18.35
N GLU A 81 15.18 -12.11 -19.03
CA GLU A 81 13.75 -11.74 -19.11
C GLU A 81 12.90 -12.86 -19.73
N SER A 82 13.47 -13.67 -20.63
CA SER A 82 12.76 -14.80 -21.23
C SER A 82 12.32 -15.86 -20.20
N VAL A 83 13.02 -15.99 -19.06
CA VAL A 83 12.60 -16.90 -17.98
C VAL A 83 11.31 -16.36 -17.35
N ARG A 84 11.26 -15.06 -17.07
CA ARG A 84 10.05 -14.38 -16.58
C ARG A 84 8.90 -14.52 -17.58
N ASP A 85 9.16 -14.22 -18.85
CA ASP A 85 8.16 -14.35 -19.91
C ASP A 85 7.62 -15.77 -20.03
N PHE A 86 8.50 -16.76 -19.92
CA PHE A 86 8.10 -18.16 -19.93
C PHE A 86 7.16 -18.45 -18.75
N LEU A 87 7.54 -18.08 -17.53
CA LEU A 87 6.75 -18.33 -16.31
C LEU A 87 5.44 -17.52 -16.25
N CYS A 88 5.37 -16.35 -16.90
CA CYS A 88 4.17 -15.53 -16.96
C CYS A 88 3.15 -15.98 -18.02
N LYS A 89 3.60 -16.67 -19.08
CA LYS A 89 2.70 -17.12 -20.16
C LYS A 89 1.80 -18.25 -19.68
N PHE A 90 0.51 -18.15 -20.05
CA PHE A 90 -0.59 -19.04 -19.65
C PHE A 90 -0.18 -20.52 -19.63
N GLY A 91 -0.19 -21.11 -18.43
CA GLY A 91 0.04 -22.54 -18.22
C GLY A 91 1.39 -22.91 -17.63
N SER A 92 2.48 -22.18 -17.90
CA SER A 92 3.85 -22.70 -17.69
C SER A 92 4.22 -23.05 -16.25
N LEU A 93 3.82 -22.25 -15.25
CA LEU A 93 4.00 -22.64 -13.83
C LEU A 93 3.17 -23.88 -13.48
N GLY A 94 1.94 -23.97 -14.01
CA GLY A 94 1.06 -25.14 -13.98
C GLY A 94 1.64 -26.38 -14.67
N ASP A 95 2.25 -26.18 -15.83
CA ASP A 95 2.83 -27.23 -16.65
C ASP A 95 4.11 -27.78 -16.01
N LEU A 96 4.89 -26.91 -15.35
CA LEU A 96 6.11 -27.29 -14.63
C LEU A 96 5.83 -27.95 -13.28
N TRP A 97 4.71 -27.59 -12.63
CA TRP A 97 4.28 -28.17 -11.35
C TRP A 97 2.80 -28.57 -11.37
N PRO A 98 2.41 -29.60 -12.13
CA PRO A 98 1.02 -30.03 -12.22
C PRO A 98 0.40 -30.37 -10.86
N GLU A 99 1.22 -30.84 -9.92
CA GLU A 99 0.81 -31.22 -8.58
C GLU A 99 0.39 -30.03 -7.70
N ALA A 100 0.84 -28.81 -8.03
CA ALA A 100 0.52 -27.62 -7.25
C ALA A 100 -0.82 -26.97 -7.65
N GLY A 101 -1.44 -27.37 -8.77
CA GLY A 101 -2.82 -27.00 -9.15
C GLY A 101 -3.13 -25.50 -9.01
N ASP A 102 -4.23 -25.17 -8.33
CA ASP A 102 -4.69 -23.79 -8.10
C ASP A 102 -3.69 -22.91 -7.33
N GLN A 103 -2.67 -23.48 -6.68
CA GLN A 103 -1.62 -22.72 -5.98
C GLN A 103 -0.69 -21.94 -6.92
N LEU A 104 -0.76 -22.22 -8.22
CA LEU A 104 0.09 -21.62 -9.24
C LEU A 104 -0.58 -20.41 -9.90
N ALA A 105 -1.87 -20.18 -9.64
CA ALA A 105 -2.54 -18.96 -10.02
C ALA A 105 -1.80 -17.76 -9.42
N LYS A 106 -1.76 -16.64 -10.17
CA LYS A 106 -1.11 -15.41 -9.74
C LYS A 106 -1.60 -14.93 -8.38
N SER A 107 -2.92 -14.99 -8.14
CA SER A 107 -3.52 -14.64 -6.85
C SER A 107 -2.97 -15.50 -5.72
N SER A 108 -2.84 -16.82 -5.93
CA SER A 108 -2.28 -17.76 -4.96
C SER A 108 -0.81 -17.49 -4.65
N GLY A 109 0.00 -17.13 -5.65
CA GLY A 109 1.39 -16.72 -5.45
C GLY A 109 1.51 -15.47 -4.57
N HIS A 110 0.67 -14.46 -4.82
CA HIS A 110 0.59 -13.28 -3.95
C HIS A 110 0.03 -13.62 -2.56
N ASP A 111 -0.95 -14.52 -2.46
CA ASP A 111 -1.52 -14.94 -1.19
C ASP A 111 -0.49 -15.67 -0.30
N ARG A 112 0.32 -16.54 -0.91
CA ARG A 112 1.42 -17.25 -0.24
C ARG A 112 2.53 -16.28 0.20
N LEU A 113 2.89 -15.30 -0.63
CA LEU A 113 3.83 -14.23 -0.24
C LEU A 113 3.28 -13.37 0.90
N LYS A 114 1.99 -13.04 0.88
CA LYS A 114 1.31 -12.33 1.98
C LYS A 114 1.38 -13.13 3.27
N ASP A 115 1.07 -14.42 3.23
CA ASP A 115 1.16 -15.30 4.41
C ASP A 115 2.61 -15.42 4.92
N CYS A 116 3.59 -15.48 4.01
CA CYS A 116 5.01 -15.45 4.35
C CYS A 116 5.38 -14.16 5.09
N CYS A 117 4.98 -13.00 4.54
CA CYS A 117 5.18 -11.71 5.20
C CYS A 117 4.50 -11.66 6.58
N HIS A 118 3.26 -12.15 6.67
CA HIS A 118 2.48 -12.13 7.91
C HIS A 118 3.10 -13.02 8.99
N LYS A 119 3.51 -14.23 8.63
CA LYS A 119 4.17 -15.17 9.54
C LYS A 119 5.48 -14.59 10.07
N TYR A 120 6.31 -14.04 9.18
CA TYR A 120 7.58 -13.42 9.57
C TYR A 120 7.36 -12.25 10.54
N LEU A 121 6.34 -11.44 10.26
CA LEU A 121 5.94 -10.32 11.11
C LEU A 121 5.46 -10.78 12.50
N ILE A 122 4.59 -11.78 12.58
CA ILE A 122 4.11 -12.34 13.86
C ILE A 122 5.29 -12.88 14.68
N THR A 123 6.22 -13.60 14.05
CA THR A 123 7.40 -14.14 14.73
C THR A 123 8.28 -13.02 15.29
N SER A 124 8.45 -11.92 14.55
CA SER A 124 9.20 -10.76 15.05
C SER A 124 8.57 -10.13 16.32
N TYR A 125 7.24 -10.16 16.46
CA TYR A 125 6.53 -9.63 17.64
C TYR A 125 6.67 -10.46 18.91
N GLN A 126 7.13 -11.71 18.80
CA GLN A 126 7.33 -12.58 19.96
C GLN A 126 8.51 -12.11 20.83
N TYR A 127 9.39 -11.30 20.26
CA TYR A 127 10.56 -10.77 20.95
C TYR A 127 10.18 -9.50 21.73
N PRO A 128 10.24 -9.50 23.08
CA PRO A 128 9.73 -8.39 23.90
C PRO A 128 10.39 -7.05 23.60
N TRP A 129 11.66 -7.07 23.22
CA TRP A 129 12.43 -5.89 22.84
C TRP A 129 11.96 -5.27 21.52
N PHE A 130 11.31 -6.04 20.64
CA PHE A 130 10.76 -5.53 19.38
C PHE A 130 9.69 -4.46 19.61
N ARG A 131 8.81 -4.69 20.60
CA ARG A 131 7.72 -3.76 20.96
C ARG A 131 8.21 -2.51 21.70
N GLN A 132 9.46 -2.53 22.19
CA GLN A 132 10.05 -1.47 22.99
C GLN A 132 11.00 -0.58 22.18
N TRP A 133 11.10 -0.81 20.86
CA TRP A 133 12.14 -0.23 20.03
C TRP A 133 12.00 1.29 19.90
N PRO A 134 12.92 2.09 20.48
CA PRO A 134 12.87 3.54 20.34
C PRO A 134 13.32 3.96 18.95
N ASN A 135 12.86 5.13 18.54
CA ASN A 135 12.91 5.63 17.18
C ASN A 135 14.29 6.15 16.71
N ARG A 136 15.36 5.42 17.03
CA ARG A 136 16.75 5.85 16.83
C ARG A 136 17.42 5.05 15.71
N THR A 137 18.37 5.70 15.02
CA THR A 137 18.96 5.23 13.77
C THR A 137 19.80 3.95 13.93
N ASN A 138 20.62 3.86 15.00
CA ASN A 138 21.47 2.70 15.26
C ASN A 138 20.65 1.45 15.57
N GLU A 139 19.54 1.66 16.28
CA GLU A 139 18.61 0.62 16.62
C GLU A 139 17.86 0.16 15.34
N ALA A 140 17.38 1.06 14.49
CA ALA A 140 16.76 0.66 13.21
C ALA A 140 17.70 -0.19 12.31
N GLU A 141 19.01 0.00 12.39
CA GLU A 141 20.00 -0.83 11.69
C GLU A 141 20.14 -2.22 12.29
N LEU A 142 20.24 -2.32 13.62
CA LEU A 142 20.27 -3.61 14.33
C LEU A 142 19.00 -4.43 14.09
N LEU A 143 17.84 -3.78 14.03
CA LEU A 143 16.58 -4.45 13.71
C LEU A 143 16.60 -5.03 12.29
N ARG A 144 17.11 -4.26 11.31
CA ARG A 144 17.24 -4.72 9.92
C ARG A 144 18.26 -5.84 9.77
N SER A 145 19.32 -5.88 10.59
CA SER A 145 20.28 -6.98 10.55
C SER A 145 19.71 -8.25 11.20
N GLN A 146 18.94 -8.13 12.28
CA GLN A 146 18.32 -9.27 12.96
C GLN A 146 17.08 -9.81 12.25
N PHE A 147 16.33 -8.96 11.53
CA PHE A 147 15.18 -9.40 10.74
C PHE A 147 15.26 -8.89 9.29
N PRO A 148 16.12 -9.46 8.45
CA PRO A 148 16.40 -8.90 7.12
C PRO A 148 15.21 -8.85 6.18
N PHE A 149 14.22 -9.73 6.35
CA PHE A 149 13.00 -9.74 5.53
C PHE A 149 11.89 -8.79 6.01
N LEU A 150 12.03 -8.21 7.21
CA LEU A 150 10.95 -7.45 7.87
C LEU A 150 10.55 -6.18 7.13
N GLU A 151 11.53 -5.47 6.56
CA GLU A 151 11.26 -4.26 5.81
C GLU A 151 10.41 -4.56 4.57
N TYR A 152 10.75 -5.60 3.81
CA TYR A 152 9.92 -6.04 2.70
C TYR A 152 8.53 -6.47 3.18
N ALA A 153 8.47 -7.31 4.22
CA ALA A 153 7.23 -7.86 4.75
C ALA A 153 6.26 -6.75 5.16
N THR A 154 6.70 -5.77 5.96
CA THR A 154 5.86 -4.66 6.41
C THR A 154 5.41 -3.75 5.27
N GLN A 155 6.27 -3.51 4.27
CA GLN A 155 5.97 -2.64 3.13
C GLN A 155 5.04 -3.28 2.09
N CYS A 156 5.07 -4.61 1.96
CA CYS A 156 4.46 -5.33 0.83
C CYS A 156 3.29 -6.25 1.23
N ILE A 157 3.10 -6.57 2.52
CA ILE A 157 2.05 -7.49 2.97
C ILE A 157 0.65 -7.10 2.49
N LEU A 158 0.28 -5.81 2.58
CA LEU A 158 -1.02 -5.32 2.12
C LEU A 158 -1.12 -5.24 0.60
N LEU A 159 0.00 -5.03 -0.10
CA LEU A 159 0.04 -5.08 -1.56
C LEU A 159 -0.19 -6.51 -2.07
N HIS A 160 0.44 -7.49 -1.43
CA HIS A 160 0.25 -8.89 -1.75
C HIS A 160 -1.18 -9.35 -1.46
N ALA A 161 -1.76 -8.94 -0.32
CA ALA A 161 -3.17 -9.16 -0.05
C ALA A 161 -4.07 -8.55 -1.14
N ASP A 162 -3.82 -7.31 -1.57
CA ASP A 162 -4.59 -6.66 -2.64
C ASP A 162 -4.52 -7.42 -3.97
N LYS A 163 -3.33 -7.88 -4.37
CA LYS A 163 -3.16 -8.66 -5.60
C LYS A 163 -3.77 -10.06 -5.50
N ALA A 164 -3.84 -10.65 -4.31
CA ALA A 164 -4.55 -11.91 -4.07
C ALA A 164 -6.08 -11.74 -4.08
N ALA A 165 -6.58 -10.57 -3.64
CA ALA A 165 -8.00 -10.24 -3.55
C ALA A 165 -8.77 -10.27 -4.88
N VAL A 166 -8.07 -10.38 -6.02
CA VAL A 166 -8.69 -10.61 -7.33
C VAL A 166 -9.52 -11.90 -7.34
N THR A 167 -9.05 -12.96 -6.67
CA THR A 167 -9.78 -14.25 -6.62
C THR A 167 -9.84 -14.87 -5.23
N ILE A 168 -9.17 -14.30 -4.22
CA ILE A 168 -9.07 -14.86 -2.87
C ILE A 168 -9.49 -13.82 -1.83
N GLU A 169 -10.60 -14.07 -1.13
CA GLU A 169 -11.12 -13.17 -0.08
C GLU A 169 -10.09 -12.90 1.03
N GLN A 170 -9.86 -11.63 1.38
CA GLN A 170 -8.81 -11.25 2.34
C GLN A 170 -9.34 -10.87 3.73
N ARG A 171 -10.65 -10.99 3.97
CA ARG A 171 -11.28 -10.52 5.23
C ARG A 171 -10.68 -11.17 6.48
N THR A 172 -10.48 -12.49 6.45
CA THR A 172 -9.88 -13.21 7.59
C THR A 172 -8.43 -12.80 7.85
N PHE A 173 -7.66 -12.50 6.79
CA PHE A 173 -6.31 -11.98 6.94
C PHE A 173 -6.35 -10.59 7.58
N LEU A 174 -7.16 -9.68 7.04
CA LEU A 174 -7.29 -8.31 7.54
C LEU A 174 -7.75 -8.25 9.01
N SER A 175 -8.62 -9.18 9.45
CA SER A 175 -9.04 -9.25 10.86
C SER A 175 -7.94 -9.78 11.80
N LYS A 176 -7.00 -10.57 11.28
CA LYS A 176 -5.88 -11.15 12.05
C LYS A 176 -4.66 -10.24 12.07
N LEU A 177 -4.54 -9.31 11.11
CA LEU A 177 -3.46 -8.36 11.07
C LEU A 177 -3.57 -7.39 12.26
N ALA A 178 -2.69 -7.54 13.25
CA ALA A 178 -2.59 -6.63 14.38
C ALA A 178 -2.12 -5.25 13.90
N LEU A 179 -3.07 -4.35 13.58
CA LEU A 179 -2.80 -3.06 12.93
C LEU A 179 -1.78 -2.22 13.70
N SER A 180 -1.92 -2.12 15.03
CA SER A 180 -0.99 -1.36 15.87
C SER A 180 0.43 -1.92 15.81
N ASP A 181 0.57 -3.24 15.89
CA ASP A 181 1.87 -3.90 15.84
C ASP A 181 2.50 -3.71 14.44
N TRP A 182 1.69 -3.81 13.36
CA TRP A 182 2.17 -3.59 11.99
C TRP A 182 2.59 -2.15 11.72
N ILE A 183 1.85 -1.15 12.22
CA ILE A 183 2.24 0.26 12.14
C ILE A 183 3.58 0.45 12.84
N HIS A 184 3.74 -0.09 14.05
CA HIS A 184 4.97 0.01 14.82
C HIS A 184 6.16 -0.62 14.08
N ALA A 185 6.01 -1.85 13.58
CA ALA A 185 7.06 -2.51 12.79
C ALA A 185 7.41 -1.74 11.51
N SER A 186 6.41 -1.28 10.76
CA SER A 186 6.58 -0.53 9.52
C SER A 186 7.32 0.79 9.76
N ASP A 187 7.05 1.48 10.87
CA ASP A 187 7.75 2.71 11.22
C ASP A 187 9.16 2.46 11.80
N ALA A 188 9.39 1.33 12.46
CA ALA A 188 10.70 0.96 13.02
C ALA A 188 11.74 0.60 11.95
N VAL A 189 11.30 -0.03 10.85
CA VAL A 189 12.20 -0.46 9.75
C VAL A 189 12.42 0.58 8.66
N LYS A 190 11.73 1.73 8.71
CA LYS A 190 11.90 2.81 7.73
C LYS A 190 13.31 3.41 7.82
N ARG A 191 13.96 3.52 6.65
CA ARG A 191 15.17 4.32 6.50
C ARG A 191 14.87 5.82 6.65
N ASP A 192 15.83 6.58 7.16
CA ASP A 192 15.69 8.01 7.46
C ASP A 192 15.07 8.80 6.29
N GLY A 193 14.11 9.69 6.60
CA GLY A 193 13.44 10.57 5.64
C GLY A 193 12.08 10.09 5.11
N GLY A 194 11.68 8.84 5.38
CA GLY A 194 10.35 8.34 5.04
C GLY A 194 9.25 8.89 5.96
N LEU A 195 8.08 9.27 5.40
CA LEU A 195 6.92 9.65 6.21
C LEU A 195 6.47 8.44 7.05
N ARG A 196 6.62 8.55 8.36
CA ARG A 196 6.10 7.59 9.33
C ARG A 196 4.57 7.57 9.25
N HIS A 197 3.98 6.39 9.43
CA HIS A 197 2.54 6.26 9.50
C HIS A 197 2.01 7.08 10.68
N GLY A 198 2.74 7.05 11.80
CA GLY A 198 2.32 7.67 13.05
C GLY A 198 1.22 6.84 13.71
N GLU A 199 1.07 6.99 15.03
CA GLU A 199 0.15 6.19 15.85
C GLU A 199 -1.32 6.33 15.43
N ASN A 200 -1.64 7.37 14.65
CA ASN A 200 -2.99 7.68 14.19
C ASN A 200 -3.29 7.23 12.75
N ALA A 201 -2.41 6.46 12.11
CA ALA A 201 -2.65 5.99 10.76
C ALA A 201 -3.84 5.03 10.68
N SER A 202 -4.81 5.40 9.85
CA SER A 202 -5.93 4.58 9.45
C SER A 202 -5.51 3.60 8.37
N LEU A 203 -5.90 2.34 8.54
CA LEU A 203 -5.75 1.31 7.51
C LEU A 203 -6.52 1.69 6.24
N LEU A 204 -7.65 2.40 6.35
CA LEU A 204 -8.43 2.88 5.21
C LEU A 204 -7.65 3.94 4.42
N SER A 205 -7.05 4.90 5.12
CA SER A 205 -6.21 5.93 4.50
C SER A 205 -4.93 5.36 3.90
N TYR A 206 -4.32 4.37 4.54
CA TYR A 206 -3.16 3.67 3.97
C TYR A 206 -3.51 2.96 2.65
N ARG A 207 -4.63 2.20 2.62
CA ARG A 207 -5.10 1.53 1.40
C ARG A 207 -5.36 2.53 0.27
N ALA A 208 -5.98 3.66 0.61
CA ALA A 208 -6.23 4.75 -0.32
C ALA A 208 -4.95 5.36 -0.88
N GLN A 209 -3.95 5.64 -0.02
CA GLN A 209 -2.65 6.19 -0.41
C GLN A 209 -1.85 5.25 -1.31
N ARG A 210 -2.03 3.93 -1.16
CA ARG A 210 -1.26 2.89 -1.86
C ARG A 210 -2.00 2.29 -3.04
N ASN A 211 -3.18 2.84 -3.38
CA ASN A 211 -3.99 2.39 -4.50
C ASN A 211 -4.38 0.90 -4.39
N LEU A 212 -4.74 0.45 -3.18
CA LEU A 212 -5.12 -0.95 -2.90
C LEU A 212 -6.63 -1.11 -3.05
N ASP A 213 -7.11 -0.96 -4.30
CA ASP A 213 -8.53 -0.89 -4.64
C ASP A 213 -9.30 -2.17 -4.33
N HIS A 214 -8.72 -3.36 -4.53
CA HIS A 214 -9.40 -4.62 -4.19
C HIS A 214 -9.63 -4.73 -2.67
N LEU A 215 -8.67 -4.29 -1.86
CA LEU A 215 -8.85 -4.21 -0.40
C LEU A 215 -9.75 -3.07 0.06
N LEU A 216 -10.10 -2.13 -0.83
CA LEU A 216 -11.08 -1.07 -0.58
C LEU A 216 -12.50 -1.53 -0.95
N THR A 217 -12.66 -2.31 -2.02
CA THR A 217 -13.96 -2.86 -2.43
C THR A 217 -14.48 -3.93 -1.48
N ASP A 218 -13.58 -4.65 -0.79
CA ASP A 218 -13.97 -5.67 0.19
C ASP A 218 -14.55 -5.07 1.49
N ILE A 219 -14.59 -3.74 1.58
CA ILE A 219 -15.03 -2.96 2.73
C ILE A 219 -16.53 -2.59 2.63
N ASN A 220 -17.40 -3.54 2.32
CA ASN A 220 -18.85 -3.30 2.25
C ASN A 220 -19.50 -2.76 3.56
N HIS A 221 -18.72 -2.52 4.63
CA HIS A 221 -19.18 -2.06 5.94
C HIS A 221 -18.44 -0.84 6.52
N THR A 222 -17.49 -0.20 5.83
CA THR A 222 -16.85 1.03 6.35
C THR A 222 -17.28 2.22 5.51
N ASP A 223 -17.74 3.27 6.20
CA ASP A 223 -18.04 4.56 5.58
C ASP A 223 -16.75 5.15 4.96
N PRO A 224 -16.67 5.33 3.63
CA PRO A 224 -15.54 5.98 2.97
C PRO A 224 -15.27 7.39 3.51
N TRP A 225 -16.29 8.03 4.09
CA TRP A 225 -16.22 9.37 4.67
C TRP A 225 -15.99 9.37 6.19
N GLN A 226 -15.56 8.24 6.76
CA GLN A 226 -15.08 8.21 8.14
C GLN A 226 -14.00 9.29 8.34
N HIS A 227 -14.19 10.13 9.36
CA HIS A 227 -13.31 11.23 9.69
C HIS A 227 -12.15 10.78 10.57
N PHE A 228 -10.92 11.05 10.13
CA PHE A 228 -9.68 10.79 10.85
C PHE A 228 -8.98 12.13 11.17
N PRO A 229 -9.38 12.83 12.25
CA PRO A 229 -8.95 14.21 12.51
C PRO A 229 -7.44 14.40 12.64
N GLN A 230 -6.73 13.36 13.05
CA GLN A 230 -5.28 13.37 13.24
C GLN A 230 -4.48 13.13 11.95
N GLU A 231 -5.15 12.75 10.86
CA GLU A 231 -4.49 12.53 9.58
C GLU A 231 -4.47 13.79 8.70
N ARG A 232 -3.43 13.93 7.88
CA ARG A 232 -3.24 15.10 7.01
C ARG A 232 -4.47 15.42 6.15
N TYR A 233 -5.05 14.41 5.51
CA TYR A 233 -6.20 14.58 4.59
C TYR A 233 -7.54 14.21 5.23
N GLN A 234 -7.53 13.67 6.45
CA GLN A 234 -8.69 13.37 7.30
C GLN A 234 -9.75 12.40 6.75
N TYR A 235 -9.73 12.09 5.46
CA TYR A 235 -10.71 11.24 4.78
C TYR A 235 -10.01 10.45 3.67
N ALA A 236 -10.28 9.15 3.58
CA ALA A 236 -9.63 8.27 2.62
C ALA A 236 -9.83 8.68 1.14
N PRO A 237 -11.00 9.14 0.68
CA PRO A 237 -11.15 9.65 -0.68
C PRO A 237 -10.24 10.84 -1.00
N LEU A 238 -10.01 11.73 -0.02
CA LEU A 238 -9.09 12.85 -0.20
C LEU A 238 -7.63 12.39 -0.24
N VAL A 239 -7.28 11.37 0.53
CA VAL A 239 -5.97 10.71 0.44
C VAL A 239 -5.78 10.15 -0.96
N ALA A 240 -6.70 9.32 -1.46
CA ALA A 240 -6.60 8.72 -2.80
C ALA A 240 -6.44 9.81 -3.88
N PHE A 241 -7.23 10.87 -3.82
CA PHE A 241 -7.11 12.00 -4.74
C PHE A 241 -5.74 12.69 -4.66
N ALA A 242 -5.27 13.01 -3.44
CA ALA A 242 -4.03 13.74 -3.24
C ALA A 242 -2.80 12.97 -3.75
N TYR A 243 -2.82 11.64 -3.63
CA TYR A 243 -1.77 10.75 -4.12
C TYR A 243 -1.97 10.31 -5.58
N GLY A 244 -3.09 10.67 -6.22
CA GLY A 244 -3.38 10.31 -7.61
C GLY A 244 -3.75 8.83 -7.81
N CYS A 245 -4.25 8.18 -6.76
CA CYS A 245 -4.66 6.78 -6.74
C CYS A 245 -6.07 6.65 -7.33
N ARG A 246 -6.14 6.45 -8.65
CA ARG A 246 -7.41 6.46 -9.40
C ARG A 246 -8.31 5.29 -9.02
N GLU A 247 -7.75 4.09 -8.95
CA GLU A 247 -8.46 2.84 -8.68
C GLU A 247 -9.01 2.86 -7.26
N ALA A 248 -8.22 3.33 -6.28
CA ALA A 248 -8.70 3.54 -4.91
C ALA A 248 -9.80 4.60 -4.84
N LEU A 249 -9.67 5.70 -5.59
CA LEU A 249 -10.71 6.73 -5.63
C LEU A 249 -12.01 6.18 -6.22
N GLN A 250 -11.93 5.37 -7.28
CA GLN A 250 -13.09 4.70 -7.88
C GLN A 250 -13.70 3.66 -6.93
N ALA A 251 -12.90 2.91 -6.18
CA ALA A 251 -13.40 1.97 -5.18
C ALA A 251 -14.12 2.68 -4.01
N LEU A 252 -13.58 3.81 -3.54
CA LEU A 252 -14.15 4.60 -2.45
C LEU A 252 -15.34 5.47 -2.86
N MET A 253 -15.38 5.86 -4.13
CA MET A 253 -16.38 6.73 -4.73
C MET A 253 -16.74 6.19 -6.12
N PRO A 254 -17.50 5.08 -6.22
CA PRO A 254 -17.83 4.47 -7.51
C PRO A 254 -18.59 5.41 -8.45
N ASP A 255 -19.29 6.39 -7.87
CA ASP A 255 -20.05 7.42 -8.56
C ASP A 255 -19.42 8.81 -8.33
N VAL A 256 -18.09 8.93 -8.57
CA VAL A 256 -17.32 10.17 -8.35
C VAL A 256 -18.04 11.38 -8.92
N GLU A 257 -18.57 11.26 -10.14
CA GLU A 257 -19.26 12.34 -10.83
C GLU A 257 -20.57 12.71 -10.13
N ALA A 258 -21.42 11.74 -9.79
CA ALA A 258 -22.66 12.00 -9.07
C ALA A 258 -22.40 12.61 -7.68
N GLN A 259 -21.35 12.17 -6.99
CA GLN A 259 -21.03 12.60 -5.64
C GLN A 259 -20.34 13.97 -5.61
N VAL A 260 -19.43 14.23 -6.56
CA VAL A 260 -18.88 15.57 -6.82
C VAL A 260 -20.01 16.52 -7.23
N MET A 261 -20.93 16.09 -8.10
CA MET A 261 -22.09 16.88 -8.49
C MET A 261 -23.05 17.13 -7.32
N ARG A 262 -23.22 16.16 -6.40
CA ARG A 262 -24.00 16.34 -5.16
C ARG A 262 -23.36 17.38 -4.26
N ILE A 263 -22.03 17.31 -4.06
CA ILE A 263 -21.26 18.28 -3.28
C ILE A 263 -21.35 19.66 -3.92
N CYS A 264 -21.21 19.76 -5.25
CA CYS A 264 -21.41 21.00 -6.00
C CYS A 264 -22.83 21.55 -5.87
N ARG A 265 -23.87 20.71 -5.94
CA ARG A 265 -25.27 21.14 -5.79
C ARG A 265 -25.56 21.66 -4.38
N GLN A 266 -25.20 20.89 -3.35
CA GLN A 266 -25.34 21.32 -1.95
C GLN A 266 -24.61 22.65 -1.70
N ALA A 267 -23.40 22.75 -2.24
CA ALA A 267 -22.62 23.95 -2.17
C ALA A 267 -23.30 25.16 -2.86
N ARG A 268 -23.80 24.96 -4.08
CA ARG A 268 -24.52 25.98 -4.83
C ARG A 268 -25.74 26.48 -4.07
N THR A 269 -26.54 25.59 -3.49
CA THR A 269 -27.72 25.95 -2.69
C THR A 269 -27.34 26.80 -1.48
N SER A 270 -26.28 26.44 -0.75
CA SER A 270 -25.78 27.26 0.37
C SER A 270 -25.29 28.63 -0.09
N ALA A 271 -24.61 28.73 -1.23
CA ALA A 271 -24.15 30.00 -1.79
C ALA A 271 -25.31 30.89 -2.26
N GLU A 272 -26.33 30.31 -2.90
CA GLU A 272 -27.55 31.01 -3.32
C GLU A 272 -28.33 31.55 -2.11
N GLN A 273 -28.45 30.78 -1.03
CA GLN A 273 -29.05 31.24 0.23
C GLN A 273 -28.32 32.46 0.81
N VAL A 274 -26.99 32.45 0.85
CA VAL A 274 -26.19 33.60 1.31
C VAL A 274 -26.39 34.83 0.41
N ALA A 275 -26.40 34.64 -0.91
CA ALA A 275 -26.62 35.73 -1.87
C ALA A 275 -28.02 36.33 -1.76
N THR A 276 -29.06 35.51 -1.53
CA THR A 276 -30.44 36.00 -1.30
C THR A 276 -30.61 36.70 0.04
N ALA A 277 -29.90 36.26 1.09
CA ALA A 277 -29.98 36.83 2.43
C ALA A 277 -29.26 38.17 2.57
N SER A 278 -28.22 38.45 1.76
CA SER A 278 -27.51 39.73 1.78
C SER A 278 -26.97 40.12 0.40
N PRO A 279 -27.82 40.69 -0.48
CA PRO A 279 -27.44 41.10 -1.83
C PRO A 279 -26.34 42.19 -1.87
N TYR A 280 -26.24 43.00 -0.80
CA TYR A 280 -25.29 44.09 -0.68
C TYR A 280 -23.93 43.67 -0.08
N ALA A 281 -23.81 42.43 0.44
CA ALA A 281 -22.56 41.92 1.00
C ALA A 281 -21.61 41.31 -0.05
N LEU A 282 -22.08 41.09 -1.28
CA LEU A 282 -21.30 40.47 -2.35
C LEU A 282 -20.96 41.52 -3.41
N SER A 283 -19.70 41.98 -3.45
CA SER A 283 -19.19 42.84 -4.50
C SER A 283 -18.95 42.05 -5.80
N ASN A 284 -18.79 42.76 -6.93
CA ASN A 284 -18.39 42.15 -8.20
C ASN A 284 -17.08 41.38 -8.00
N ASN A 285 -17.06 40.07 -8.31
CA ASN A 285 -15.98 39.11 -8.04
C ASN A 285 -15.85 38.60 -6.58
N THR A 286 -16.96 38.39 -5.88
CA THR A 286 -16.90 37.71 -4.58
C THR A 286 -16.65 36.20 -4.73
N THR A 287 -15.68 35.69 -3.98
CA THR A 287 -15.37 34.26 -3.91
C THR A 287 -16.07 33.66 -2.68
N ILE A 288 -17.03 32.75 -2.91
CA ILE A 288 -17.75 32.07 -1.81
C ILE A 288 -17.04 30.74 -1.55
N LEU A 289 -16.58 30.56 -0.31
CA LEU A 289 -15.94 29.34 0.17
C LEU A 289 -16.90 28.62 1.11
N LEU A 290 -17.16 27.34 0.84
CA LEU A 290 -17.96 26.51 1.72
C LEU A 290 -17.08 25.54 2.49
N SER A 291 -17.51 25.24 3.72
CA SER A 291 -16.85 24.28 4.60
C SER A 291 -17.16 22.86 4.14
N GLY A 292 -16.13 22.08 3.84
CA GLY A 292 -16.20 20.67 3.47
C GLY A 292 -14.81 20.11 3.12
N PRO A 293 -14.65 18.78 3.05
CA PRO A 293 -13.39 18.13 2.68
C PRO A 293 -12.95 18.49 1.25
N LEU A 294 -13.92 18.65 0.35
CA LEU A 294 -13.76 19.26 -0.96
C LEU A 294 -14.30 20.69 -0.87
N ARG A 295 -13.49 21.70 -1.22
CA ARG A 295 -13.94 23.10 -1.25
C ARG A 295 -14.32 23.48 -2.68
N PRO A 296 -15.61 23.48 -3.03
CA PRO A 296 -16.04 24.16 -4.23
C PRO A 296 -15.85 25.67 -4.03
N ILE A 297 -15.05 26.27 -4.89
CA ILE A 297 -14.88 27.70 -5.01
C ILE A 297 -15.88 28.20 -6.05
N TRP A 298 -16.74 29.12 -5.63
CA TRP A 298 -17.69 29.77 -6.52
C TRP A 298 -17.24 31.20 -6.78
N HIS A 299 -17.13 31.55 -8.06
CA HIS A 299 -16.95 32.93 -8.48
C HIS A 299 -18.31 33.51 -8.82
N TYR A 300 -18.66 34.59 -8.13
CA TYR A 300 -19.85 35.37 -8.39
C TYR A 300 -19.51 36.56 -9.29
N THR A 301 -20.17 36.65 -10.44
CA THR A 301 -20.07 37.79 -11.35
C THR A 301 -21.46 38.38 -11.58
N ASN A 302 -21.59 39.70 -11.41
CA ASN A 302 -22.80 40.45 -11.75
C ASN A 302 -22.48 41.32 -12.97
N THR A 303 -23.05 40.96 -14.11
CA THR A 303 -22.93 41.74 -15.35
C THR A 303 -24.32 42.13 -15.81
N ALA A 304 -24.56 43.44 -15.96
CA ALA A 304 -25.83 44.01 -16.46
C ALA A 304 -27.10 43.52 -15.75
N GLY A 305 -27.04 43.30 -14.43
CA GLY A 305 -28.21 42.85 -13.64
C GLY A 305 -28.53 41.36 -13.76
N ARG A 306 -27.67 40.56 -14.42
CA ARG A 306 -27.73 39.10 -14.41
C ARG A 306 -26.60 38.54 -13.54
N ALA A 307 -26.98 37.78 -12.52
CA ALA A 307 -26.04 37.07 -11.65
C ALA A 307 -25.62 35.75 -12.30
N HIS A 308 -24.31 35.55 -12.45
CA HIS A 308 -23.71 34.30 -12.92
C HIS A 308 -22.81 33.69 -11.84
N LEU A 309 -23.05 32.41 -11.54
CA LEU A 309 -22.28 31.59 -10.59
C LEU A 309 -21.54 30.50 -11.34
N THR A 310 -20.21 30.54 -11.30
CA THR A 310 -19.34 29.49 -11.88
C THR A 310 -18.57 28.77 -10.77
N SER A 311 -18.50 27.44 -10.81
CA SER A 311 -17.80 26.63 -9.81
C SER A 311 -16.47 26.08 -10.31
N ARG A 312 -15.56 25.89 -9.35
CA ARG A 312 -14.35 25.09 -9.49
C ARG A 312 -14.14 24.30 -8.21
N LEU A 313 -13.83 23.01 -8.30
CA LEU A 313 -13.36 22.28 -7.12
C LEU A 313 -11.89 22.58 -6.88
N GLU A 314 -11.58 23.08 -5.69
CA GLU A 314 -10.21 23.18 -5.21
C GLU A 314 -10.05 22.37 -3.93
N MET A 315 -9.03 21.52 -3.91
CA MET A 315 -8.61 20.85 -2.68
C MET A 315 -7.60 21.75 -1.99
N ARG A 316 -7.99 22.37 -0.85
CA ARG A 316 -7.05 23.18 -0.07
C ARG A 316 -6.07 22.23 0.63
N ARG A 317 -4.78 22.35 0.30
CA ARG A 317 -3.71 21.60 0.95
C ARG A 317 -3.59 22.04 2.42
N PRO A 318 -3.37 21.12 3.38
CA PRO A 318 -2.80 21.49 4.66
C PRO A 318 -1.32 21.82 4.42
N TYR A 319 -1.01 23.11 4.49
CA TYR A 319 0.30 23.77 4.55
C TYR A 319 1.43 23.29 3.61
N TYR A 320 1.89 24.24 2.79
CA TYR A 320 3.06 24.24 1.89
C TYR A 320 3.08 23.24 0.70
N GLU A 321 3.47 23.80 -0.45
CA GLU A 321 3.68 23.22 -1.79
C GLU A 321 2.50 23.05 -2.77
N ALA A 322 2.82 23.11 -4.06
CA ALA A 322 2.04 23.60 -5.20
C ALA A 322 0.86 22.75 -5.72
N SER A 323 -0.25 23.41 -6.03
CA SER A 323 -1.53 22.91 -6.55
C SER A 323 -1.42 21.97 -7.76
N LYS A 324 -2.04 20.78 -7.71
CA LYS A 324 -2.44 20.04 -8.93
C LYS A 324 -3.88 20.43 -9.25
N ILE A 325 -4.12 20.91 -10.47
CA ILE A 325 -5.43 21.36 -10.96
C ILE A 325 -6.00 20.26 -11.84
N LEU A 326 -7.13 19.68 -11.44
CA LEU A 326 -8.00 18.95 -12.36
C LEU A 326 -9.04 19.93 -12.89
N ARG A 327 -9.01 20.21 -14.20
CA ARG A 327 -10.12 20.88 -14.89
C ARG A 327 -11.10 19.79 -15.29
N ILE A 328 -12.24 19.73 -14.61
CA ILE A 328 -13.41 19.03 -15.12
C ILE A 328 -14.24 20.11 -15.80
N SER A 329 -14.18 20.16 -17.13
CA SER A 329 -15.07 20.98 -17.94
C SER A 329 -16.44 20.30 -18.03
N SER A 330 -17.50 21.02 -17.66
CA SER A 330 -18.89 20.68 -17.99
C SER A 330 -19.20 20.86 -19.46
#